data_AF-A0AAV6USJ0-F1
#
_entry.id   AF-A0AAV6USJ0-F1
#
_cell.length_a   1.000
_cell.length_b   1.000
_cell.length_c   1.000
_cell.angle_alpha   90.00
_cell.angle_beta   90.00
_cell.angle_gamma   90.00
#
_symmetry.space_group_name_H-M   'P 1'
#
loop_
_entity.id
_entity.type
_entity.pdbx_description
1 polymer ?
#
loop_
_entity_poly.entity_id
_entity_poly.type
_entity_poly.pdbx_seq_one_letter_code
_entity_poly.pdbx_strand_id
1 'polypeptide(L)'
;MTVRTLSKVVIPVFMNSETSWTLEKNHLYVAFRAEGYHVPEDVIDLPDIQISGPDPKIEGCDFAVHVTINDTEKVEVRCRVFHIKPGVEIAKISDDVYLDKNEPILEEQREMLDKMPIPEILNDPSANISLVEKYRIQYIN
;
A
#
# COMPACT_ATOMS: atom_id res chain seq x y z
N MET A 1 -9.62 5.93 -12.65
CA MET A 1 -9.49 5.20 -11.37
C MET A 1 -10.75 5.49 -10.57
N THR A 2 -11.44 4.48 -10.03
CA THR A 2 -12.65 4.69 -9.22
C THR A 2 -12.31 4.57 -7.74
N VAL A 3 -12.91 5.43 -6.92
CA VAL A 3 -12.76 5.46 -5.45
C VAL A 3 -12.90 4.08 -4.81
N ARG A 4 -13.87 3.30 -5.31
CA ARG A 4 -14.17 1.95 -4.82
C ARG A 4 -13.05 0.93 -5.01
N THR A 5 -12.11 1.17 -5.92
CA THR A 5 -10.97 0.28 -6.14
C THR A 5 -9.85 0.58 -5.16
N LEU A 6 -9.53 1.87 -4.95
CA LEU A 6 -8.46 2.28 -4.04
C LEU A 6 -8.78 1.99 -2.56
N SER A 7 -10.05 2.08 -2.17
CA SER A 7 -10.46 1.79 -0.78
C SER A 7 -10.35 0.31 -0.41
N LYS A 8 -10.11 -0.59 -1.37
CA LYS A 8 -10.09 -2.05 -1.20
C LYS A 8 -8.72 -2.68 -1.40
N VAL A 9 -7.68 -1.87 -1.61
CA VAL A 9 -6.32 -2.38 -1.82
C VAL A 9 -5.43 -2.04 -0.62
N VAL A 10 -4.40 -2.87 -0.44
CA VAL A 10 -3.31 -2.60 0.49
C VAL A 10 -2.10 -2.20 -0.34
N ILE A 11 -1.60 -0.99 -0.15
CA ILE A 11 -0.42 -0.48 -0.85
C ILE A 11 0.84 -0.86 -0.05
N PRO A 12 1.73 -1.73 -0.58
CA PRO A 12 2.99 -2.00 0.07
C PRO A 12 3.92 -0.80 -0.06
N VAL A 13 4.48 -0.37 1.06
CA VAL A 13 5.43 0.73 1.16
C VAL A 13 6.77 0.15 1.58
N PHE A 14 7.63 -0.05 0.58
CA PHE A 14 8.97 -0.60 0.77
C PHE A 14 9.93 0.48 1.22
N MET A 15 10.47 0.32 2.43
CA MET A 15 11.36 1.29 3.07
C MET A 15 12.72 0.65 3.35
N ASN A 16 13.77 1.46 3.43
CA ASN A 16 15.12 0.95 3.66
C ASN A 16 15.25 0.37 5.08
N SER A 17 15.84 -0.83 5.20
CA SER A 17 16.04 -1.50 6.50
C SER A 17 17.30 -1.04 7.26
N GLU A 18 18.20 -0.29 6.60
CA GLU A 18 19.53 0.06 7.10
C GLU A 18 19.74 1.57 7.24
N THR A 19 19.02 2.37 6.45
CA THR A 19 19.13 3.84 6.41
C THR A 19 17.89 4.47 7.04
N SER A 20 18.08 5.39 7.98
CA SER A 20 16.96 6.11 8.61
C SER A 20 16.10 6.85 7.58
N TRP A 21 14.80 6.80 7.79
CA TRP A 21 13.82 7.43 6.92
C TRP A 21 12.65 7.99 7.74
N THR A 22 11.99 8.96 7.15
CA THR A 22 10.69 9.48 7.58
C THR A 22 9.73 9.29 6.42
N LEU A 23 8.51 8.82 6.71
CA LEU A 23 7.49 8.67 5.69
C LEU A 23 7.14 10.04 5.10
N GLU A 24 7.18 10.12 3.78
CA GLU A 24 6.91 11.35 3.02
C GLU A 24 5.99 11.02 1.85
N LYS A 25 5.37 12.04 1.26
CA LYS A 25 4.46 11.88 0.12
C LYS A 25 5.14 11.21 -1.07
N ASN A 26 6.43 11.47 -1.29
CA ASN A 26 7.19 10.84 -2.37
C ASN A 26 7.30 9.30 -2.20
N HIS A 27 7.45 8.80 -0.98
CA HIS A 27 7.46 7.36 -0.70
C HIS A 27 6.13 6.72 -1.11
N LEU A 28 5.01 7.38 -0.79
CA LEU A 28 3.67 6.93 -1.19
C LEU A 28 3.47 7.02 -2.69
N TYR A 29 3.91 8.10 -3.33
CA TYR A 29 3.85 8.25 -4.79
C TYR A 29 4.55 7.09 -5.51
N VAL A 30 5.75 6.73 -5.08
CA VAL A 30 6.50 5.59 -5.62
C VAL A 30 5.75 4.28 -5.37
N ALA A 31 5.21 4.07 -4.17
CA ALA A 31 4.45 2.87 -3.81
C ALA A 31 3.16 2.72 -4.66
N PHE A 32 2.36 3.78 -4.77
CA PHE A 32 1.19 3.81 -5.65
C PHE A 32 1.57 3.50 -7.09
N ARG A 33 2.68 4.08 -7.58
CA ARG A 33 3.13 3.89 -8.94
C ARG A 33 3.58 2.45 -9.21
N ALA A 34 4.24 1.81 -8.24
CA ALA A 34 4.65 0.40 -8.32
C ALA A 34 3.44 -0.53 -8.45
N GLU A 35 2.34 -0.22 -7.77
CA GLU A 35 1.06 -0.95 -7.87
C GLU A 35 0.23 -0.58 -9.12
N GLY A 36 0.73 0.32 -9.96
CA GLY A 36 0.08 0.74 -11.21
C GLY A 36 -0.97 1.83 -11.04
N TYR A 37 -1.06 2.47 -9.87
CA TYR A 37 -1.91 3.63 -9.62
C TYR A 37 -1.15 4.92 -9.91
N HIS A 38 -1.80 5.86 -10.61
CA HIS A 38 -1.24 7.18 -10.87
C HIS A 38 -1.89 8.19 -9.91
N VAL A 39 -1.29 8.35 -8.74
CA VAL A 39 -1.74 9.26 -7.68
C VAL A 39 -0.69 10.34 -7.48
N PRO A 40 -0.95 11.60 -7.88
CA PRO A 40 -0.04 12.72 -7.62
C PRO A 40 0.24 12.95 -6.12
N GLU A 41 1.40 13.50 -5.77
CA GLU A 41 1.76 13.75 -4.35
C GLU A 41 0.87 14.79 -3.67
N ASP A 42 0.45 15.82 -4.40
CA ASP A 42 -0.37 16.92 -3.90
C ASP A 42 -1.74 16.48 -3.38
N VAL A 43 -2.26 15.36 -3.90
CA VAL A 43 -3.55 14.81 -3.48
C VAL A 43 -3.46 13.76 -2.37
N ILE A 44 -2.25 13.46 -1.88
CA ILE A 44 -2.00 12.50 -0.79
C ILE A 44 -1.83 13.25 0.53
N ASP A 45 -2.64 12.91 1.52
CA ASP A 45 -2.51 13.39 2.89
C ASP A 45 -1.90 12.29 3.77
N LEU A 46 -0.78 12.62 4.40
CA LEU A 46 -0.12 11.78 5.41
C LEU A 46 -0.89 11.82 6.73
N PRO A 47 -0.71 10.80 7.61
CA PRO A 47 -1.16 10.91 8.99
C PRO A 47 -0.48 12.08 9.71
N ASP A 48 -1.17 12.65 10.70
CA ASP A 48 -0.64 13.76 11.51
C ASP A 48 0.57 13.31 12.34
N ILE A 49 0.61 12.04 12.75
CA ILE A 49 1.75 11.45 13.45
C ILE A 49 2.77 10.94 12.44
N GLN A 50 4.01 11.42 12.60
CA GLN A 50 5.13 11.05 11.76
C GLN A 50 5.52 9.58 11.97
N ILE A 51 5.57 8.82 10.87
CA ILE A 51 6.07 7.44 10.85
C ILE A 51 7.53 7.47 10.40
N SER A 52 8.43 6.89 11.18
CA SER A 52 9.87 6.86 10.89
C SER A 52 10.45 5.48 11.17
N GLY A 53 11.56 5.16 10.51
CA GLY A 53 12.26 3.90 10.68
C GLY A 53 13.73 4.00 10.29
N PRO A 54 14.43 2.87 10.17
CA PRO A 54 13.91 1.51 10.30
C PRO A 54 13.55 1.15 11.75
N ASP A 55 12.38 0.55 11.97
CA ASP A 55 11.95 0.02 13.27
C ASP A 55 11.33 -1.38 13.09
N PRO A 56 11.89 -2.45 13.69
CA PRO A 56 11.30 -3.78 13.59
C PRO A 56 9.85 -3.88 14.10
N LYS A 57 9.40 -2.95 14.95
CA LYS A 57 8.03 -2.94 15.48
C LYS A 57 6.97 -2.57 14.45
N ILE A 58 7.35 -1.88 13.38
CA ILE A 58 6.41 -1.44 12.34
C ILE A 58 6.48 -2.31 11.08
N GLU A 59 7.29 -3.38 11.10
CA GLU A 59 7.39 -4.33 9.98
C GLU A 59 6.07 -5.07 9.79
N GLY A 60 5.51 -4.98 8.58
CA GLY A 60 4.22 -5.59 8.25
C GLY A 60 3.03 -4.90 8.90
N CYS A 61 3.21 -3.78 9.60
CA CYS A 61 2.12 -3.04 10.22
C CYS A 61 1.40 -2.11 9.23
N ASP A 62 0.13 -1.87 9.50
CA ASP A 62 -0.77 -1.08 8.65
C ASP A 62 -0.83 0.38 9.09
N PHE A 63 -1.01 1.28 8.14
CA PHE A 63 -1.39 2.66 8.39
C PHE A 63 -2.34 3.14 7.29
N ALA A 64 -3.15 4.15 7.58
CA ALA A 64 -4.06 4.72 6.61
C ALA A 64 -3.54 6.08 6.12
N VAL A 65 -3.71 6.33 4.83
CA VAL A 65 -3.51 7.64 4.20
C VAL A 65 -4.80 8.08 3.54
N HIS A 66 -4.95 9.37 3.29
CA HIS A 66 -6.08 9.84 2.51
C HIS A 66 -5.63 10.30 1.13
N VAL A 67 -6.41 9.95 0.12
CA VAL A 67 -6.20 10.37 -1.26
C VAL A 67 -7.42 11.15 -1.72
N THR A 68 -7.20 12.37 -2.20
CA THR A 68 -8.25 13.19 -2.81
C THR A 68 -8.36 12.85 -4.30
N ILE A 69 -9.57 12.52 -4.75
CA ILE A 69 -9.88 12.14 -6.12
C ILE A 69 -10.84 13.16 -6.71
N ASN A 70 -10.48 13.70 -7.88
CA ASN A 70 -11.23 14.73 -8.61
C ASN A 70 -11.58 15.97 -7.76
N ASP A 71 -10.69 16.36 -6.84
CA ASP A 71 -10.85 17.51 -5.94
C ASP A 71 -12.13 17.50 -5.08
N THR A 72 -12.79 16.34 -4.96
CA THR A 72 -14.11 16.23 -4.32
C THR A 72 -14.23 15.07 -3.35
N GLU A 73 -13.70 13.90 -3.70
CA GLU A 73 -13.85 12.70 -2.87
C GLU A 73 -12.55 12.36 -2.16
N LYS A 74 -12.57 12.34 -0.83
CA LYS A 74 -11.43 11.91 0.00
C LYS A 74 -11.60 10.45 0.37
N VAL A 75 -10.61 9.64 0.05
CA VAL A 75 -10.65 8.18 0.19
C VAL A 75 -9.54 7.71 1.09
N GLU A 76 -9.87 6.89 2.08
CA GLU A 76 -8.90 6.20 2.92
C GLU A 76 -8.28 5.03 2.14
N VAL A 77 -6.95 4.95 2.14
CA VAL A 77 -6.18 3.89 1.49
C VAL A 77 -5.28 3.23 2.53
N ARG A 78 -5.37 1.89 2.62
CA ARG A 78 -4.55 1.12 3.55
C ARG A 78 -3.16 0.94 2.94
N CYS A 79 -2.15 1.26 3.73
CA CYS A 79 -0.74 1.11 3.38
C CYS A 79 -0.08 0.19 4.40
N ARG A 80 0.97 -0.52 3.98
CA ARG A 80 1.72 -1.43 4.84
C ARG A 80 3.21 -1.24 4.68
N VAL A 81 3.94 -1.12 5.79
CA VAL A 81 5.40 -0.94 5.76
C VAL A 81 6.11 -2.27 5.64
N PHE A 82 7.09 -2.34 4.73
CA PHE A 82 8.03 -3.45 4.60
C PHE A 82 9.46 -2.95 4.53
N HIS A 83 10.34 -3.45 5.39
CA HIS A 83 11.75 -3.10 5.37
C HIS A 83 12.52 -3.97 4.38
N ILE A 84 13.18 -3.34 3.41
CA ILE A 84 14.00 -3.99 2.41
C ILE A 84 15.47 -3.62 2.56
N LYS A 85 16.33 -4.61 2.34
CA LYS A 85 17.78 -4.39 2.26
C LYS A 85 18.15 -3.88 0.88
N PRO A 86 19.10 -2.93 0.76
CA PRO A 86 19.64 -2.53 -0.52
C PRO A 86 20.17 -3.73 -1.32
N GLY A 87 19.86 -3.79 -2.61
CA GLY A 87 20.33 -4.87 -3.49
C GLY A 87 19.59 -6.20 -3.36
N VAL A 88 18.57 -6.29 -2.50
CA VAL A 88 17.62 -7.40 -2.54
C VAL A 88 16.55 -7.05 -3.58
N GLU A 89 16.48 -7.84 -4.65
CA GLU A 89 15.30 -7.82 -5.51
C GLU A 89 14.10 -8.16 -4.65
N ILE A 90 13.05 -7.35 -4.74
CA ILE A 90 11.81 -7.55 -4.00
C ILE A 90 11.19 -8.85 -4.53
N ALA A 91 11.62 -9.98 -3.96
CA ALA A 91 10.98 -11.26 -4.17
C ALA A 91 9.53 -11.04 -3.79
N LYS A 92 8.63 -11.22 -4.76
CA LYS A 92 7.19 -11.01 -4.63
C LYS A 92 6.77 -11.47 -3.25
N ILE A 93 6.42 -10.52 -2.38
CA ILE A 93 5.79 -10.84 -1.09
C ILE A 93 4.62 -11.74 -1.45
N SER A 94 4.50 -12.90 -0.78
CA SER A 94 3.43 -13.85 -1.09
C SER A 94 2.09 -13.12 -1.00
N ASP A 95 1.22 -13.35 -1.99
CA ASP A 95 -0.07 -12.66 -2.10
C ASP A 95 -0.90 -12.74 -0.79
N ASP A 96 -0.72 -13.83 -0.02
CA ASP A 96 -1.31 -14.06 1.30
C ASP A 96 -1.05 -12.92 2.29
N VAL A 97 0.10 -12.25 2.20
CA VAL A 97 0.42 -11.14 3.10
C VAL A 97 -0.58 -10.01 2.91
N TYR A 98 -1.11 -9.77 1.71
CA TYR A 98 -2.05 -8.66 1.45
C TYR A 98 -3.49 -8.94 1.89
N LEU A 99 -3.79 -10.17 2.31
CA LEU A 99 -5.16 -10.62 2.59
C LEU A 99 -5.56 -10.47 4.07
N ASP A 100 -4.59 -10.33 4.96
CA ASP A 100 -4.83 -10.22 6.39
C ASP A 100 -4.80 -8.76 6.88
N LYS A 101 -5.67 -8.46 7.86
CA LYS A 101 -5.55 -7.24 8.66
C LYS A 101 -4.33 -7.37 9.57
N ASN A 102 -3.48 -6.34 9.59
CA ASN A 102 -2.34 -6.32 10.50
C ASN A 102 -2.48 -5.21 11.54
N GLU A 103 -1.61 -5.27 12.55
CA GLU A 103 -1.58 -4.27 13.61
C GLU A 103 -1.33 -2.87 13.04
N PRO A 104 -2.04 -1.85 13.53
CA PRO A 104 -1.82 -0.49 13.11
C PRO A 104 -0.46 0.02 13.64
N ILE A 105 0.25 0.81 12.83
CA ILE A 105 1.42 1.57 13.27
C ILE A 105 1.01 2.65 14.28
N LEU A 106 -0.15 3.26 14.03
CA LEU A 106 -0.71 4.37 14.78
C LEU A 106 -2.01 3.93 15.47
N GLU A 107 -2.03 3.92 16.81
CA GLU A 107 -3.18 3.43 17.58
C GLU A 107 -4.47 4.22 17.30
N GLU A 108 -4.38 5.53 17.03
CA GLU A 108 -5.53 6.35 16.66
C GLU A 108 -6.18 5.93 15.33
N GLN A 109 -5.44 5.22 14.47
CA GLN A 109 -5.96 4.70 13.21
C GLN A 109 -6.61 3.32 13.35
N ARG A 110 -6.55 2.68 14.53
CA ARG A 110 -7.05 1.31 14.75
C ARG A 110 -8.51 1.15 14.33
N GLU A 111 -9.40 2.02 14.82
CA GLU A 111 -10.83 1.95 14.49
C GLU A 111 -11.11 2.18 12.99
N MET A 112 -10.34 3.07 12.34
CA MET A 112 -10.46 3.37 10.92
C MET A 112 -10.04 2.14 10.11
N LEU A 113 -8.84 1.64 10.37
CA LEU A 113 -8.29 0.45 9.72
C LEU A 113 -9.20 -0.76 9.93
N ASP A 114 -9.86 -0.91 11.07
CA ASP A 114 -10.78 -2.02 11.29
C ASP A 114 -12.07 -1.97 10.45
N LYS A 115 -12.56 -0.77 10.13
CA LYS A 115 -13.74 -0.54 9.29
C LYS A 115 -13.43 -0.64 7.80
N MET A 116 -12.18 -0.42 7.41
CA MET A 116 -11.77 -0.50 6.01
C MET A 116 -11.86 -1.94 5.49
N PRO A 117 -12.39 -2.13 4.25
CA PRO A 117 -12.49 -3.46 3.66
C PRO A 117 -11.08 -4.02 3.39
N ILE A 118 -10.89 -5.30 3.65
CA ILE A 118 -9.73 -6.04 3.15
C ILE A 118 -9.92 -6.35 1.66
N PRO A 119 -8.84 -6.51 0.89
CA PRO A 119 -8.93 -7.07 -0.44
C PRO A 119 -9.56 -8.47 -0.36
N GLU A 120 -10.76 -8.63 -0.92
CA GLU A 120 -11.31 -9.97 -1.14
C GLU A 120 -10.62 -10.56 -2.38
N ILE A 121 -10.16 -11.82 -2.31
CA ILE A 121 -9.83 -12.57 -3.54
C ILE A 121 -11.14 -12.68 -4.33
N LEU A 122 -11.34 -11.79 -5.30
CA LEU A 122 -12.41 -11.88 -6.25
C LEU A 122 -12.13 -13.10 -7.14
N ASN A 123 -12.76 -14.23 -6.83
CA ASN A 123 -13.04 -15.28 -7.81
C ASN A 123 -14.11 -14.77 -8.78
N ASP A 124 -13.84 -13.67 -9.49
CA ASP A 124 -14.71 -13.13 -10.52
C ASP A 124 -14.22 -13.66 -11.89
N PRO A 125 -14.88 -14.69 -12.45
CA PRO A 125 -14.52 -15.24 -13.76
C PRO A 125 -14.80 -14.27 -14.93
N SER A 126 -15.50 -13.15 -14.69
CA SER A 126 -15.72 -12.08 -15.68
C SER A 126 -14.69 -10.95 -15.59
N ALA A 127 -14.00 -10.83 -14.46
CA ALA A 127 -12.75 -10.09 -14.36
C ALA A 127 -11.65 -10.89 -15.07
N ASN A 128 -11.67 -10.85 -16.41
CA ASN A 128 -10.64 -11.45 -17.27
C ASN A 128 -9.30 -10.71 -17.10
N ILE A 129 -8.67 -10.87 -15.95
CA ILE A 129 -7.24 -10.80 -15.65
C ILE A 129 -7.15 -11.18 -14.17
N SER A 130 -6.72 -12.40 -13.89
CA SER A 130 -6.04 -12.65 -12.61
C SER A 130 -4.91 -11.62 -12.47
N LEU A 131 -4.72 -11.01 -11.31
CA LEU A 131 -3.58 -10.11 -11.07
C LEU A 131 -2.24 -10.77 -11.44
N VAL A 132 -2.18 -12.12 -11.38
CA VAL A 132 -1.08 -12.98 -11.83
C VAL A 132 -0.87 -12.95 -13.36
N GLU A 133 -1.93 -12.84 -14.15
CA GLU A 133 -1.89 -12.78 -15.61
C GLU A 133 -1.38 -11.42 -16.13
N LYS A 134 -1.64 -10.32 -15.39
CA LYS A 134 -1.25 -8.96 -15.79
C LYS A 134 0.27 -8.78 -15.91
N TYR A 135 1.04 -9.55 -15.14
CA TYR A 135 2.51 -9.44 -15.06
C TYR A 135 3.26 -10.71 -15.51
N ARG A 136 2.57 -11.65 -16.16
CA ARG A 136 3.20 -12.80 -16.83
C ARG A 136 3.83 -12.43 -18.19
N ILE A 137 3.66 -11.20 -18.66
CA ILE A 137 4.26 -10.71 -19.92
C ILE A 137 5.41 -9.75 -19.58
N GLN A 138 6.57 -10.34 -19.30
CA GLN A 138 7.96 -9.83 -19.30
C GLN A 138 8.69 -10.83 -18.39
N TYR A 139 9.16 -12.00 -18.84
CA TYR A 139 10.12 -12.25 -19.90
C TYR A 139 9.85 -13.64 -20.50
N ILE A 140 9.37 -13.68 -21.76
CA ILE A 140 9.71 -14.76 -22.68
C ILE A 140 10.33 -14.07 -23.89
N ASN A 141 11.66 -14.08 -23.90
CA ASN A 141 12.52 -14.37 -25.05
C ASN A 141 13.95 -14.56 -24.54
#